data_AF-U1QK25-F1
#
_entry.id   AF-U1QK25-F1
#
_cell.length_a   1.000
_cell.length_b   1.000
_cell.length_c   1.000
_cell.angle_alpha   90.00
_cell.angle_beta   90.00
_cell.angle_gamma   90.00
#
_symmetry.space_group_name_H-M   'P 1'
#
loop_
_entity.id
_entity.type
_entity.pdbx_description
1 polymer ?
#
loop_
_entity_poly.entity_id
_entity_poly.type
_entity_poly.pdbx_seq_one_letter_code
_entity_poly.pdbx_strand_id
1 'polypeptide(L)'
;GHPELPVERVVMPHDVLDAMVDRLADAPVFSRGEIKEFESRHTAVAERVREHQRTDVIDAALAAETVSTETVAEYVEHVYAWDADEPVETDRGQESPDGLVMKVFETETLGRFEEDDYRGTEPTEVVSEFRREQVIRALTRYAWRNRGDEFSVDDVDLDEIPELQTVLTTNDLADLKRRFPELDPSEWADPPADTETASVKTETIERMTEQGYSRASAELTSRAVMRDLREAWATLSTDGGEPPDVDDSSGGSSATLTGGDR
;
A
#
# COMPACT_ATOMS: atom_id res chain seq x y z
N GLY A 1 19.57 -13.03 22.44
CA GLY A 1 18.96 -14.24 21.86
C GLY A 1 17.46 -14.20 22.08
N HIS A 2 16.69 -14.73 21.13
CA HIS A 2 15.25 -14.97 21.32
C HIS A 2 15.09 -16.27 22.13
N PRO A 3 14.26 -16.32 23.19
CA PRO A 3 14.18 -17.49 24.06
C PRO A 3 13.69 -18.76 23.33
N GLU A 4 12.90 -18.59 22.27
CA GLU A 4 12.18 -19.69 21.62
C GLU A 4 12.59 -19.95 20.16
N LEU A 5 13.32 -19.03 19.52
CA LEU A 5 13.64 -19.12 18.10
C LEU A 5 15.16 -19.23 17.91
N PRO A 6 15.64 -20.07 16.98
CA PRO A 6 17.07 -20.25 16.71
C PRO A 6 17.65 -19.09 15.88
N VAL A 7 17.40 -17.85 16.31
CA VAL A 7 17.75 -16.62 15.60
C VAL A 7 19.26 -16.50 15.33
N GLU A 8 20.08 -17.05 16.21
CA GLU A 8 21.54 -17.05 16.09
C GLU A 8 22.10 -18.00 15.01
N ARG A 9 21.23 -18.78 14.35
CA ARG A 9 21.59 -19.57 13.16
C ARG A 9 21.11 -18.94 11.86
N VAL A 10 20.35 -17.84 11.94
CA VAL A 10 19.85 -17.15 10.76
C VAL A 10 20.97 -16.29 10.19
N VAL A 11 21.19 -16.41 8.88
CA VAL A 11 22.07 -15.53 8.12
C VAL A 11 21.18 -14.49 7.45
N MET A 12 21.30 -13.24 7.87
CA MET A 12 20.56 -12.12 7.32
C MET A 12 21.29 -11.54 6.10
N PRO A 13 20.60 -10.77 5.25
CA PRO A 13 21.23 -10.13 4.11
C PRO A 13 22.44 -9.23 4.48
N HIS A 14 22.37 -8.51 5.60
CA HIS A 14 23.48 -7.68 6.07
C HIS A 14 24.68 -8.53 6.51
N ASP A 15 24.47 -9.68 7.15
CA ASP A 15 25.57 -10.61 7.49
C ASP A 15 26.33 -11.06 6.24
N VAL A 16 25.62 -11.28 5.14
CA VAL A 16 26.23 -11.64 3.85
C VAL A 16 27.00 -10.45 3.26
N LEU A 17 26.39 -9.26 3.23
CA LEU A 17 26.99 -8.06 2.67
C LEU A 17 28.25 -7.64 3.45
N ASP A 18 28.18 -7.60 4.78
CA ASP A 18 29.31 -7.29 5.66
C ASP A 18 30.42 -8.33 5.49
N ALA A 19 30.08 -9.63 5.46
CA ALA A 19 31.06 -10.69 5.23
C ALA A 19 31.67 -10.66 3.81
N MET A 20 30.98 -10.09 2.82
CA MET A 20 31.55 -9.86 1.49
C MET A 20 32.56 -8.71 1.53
N VAL A 21 32.25 -7.60 2.20
CA VAL A 21 33.16 -6.46 2.39
C VAL A 21 34.42 -6.89 3.15
N ASP A 22 34.25 -7.52 4.31
CA ASP A 22 35.36 -7.93 5.18
C ASP A 22 36.34 -8.87 4.47
N ARG A 23 35.81 -9.81 3.67
CA ARG A 23 36.64 -10.79 2.96
C ARG A 23 37.20 -10.28 1.64
N LEU A 24 36.68 -9.19 1.09
CA LEU A 24 37.15 -8.62 -0.17
C LEU A 24 38.58 -8.08 -0.03
N ALA A 25 38.91 -7.52 1.14
CA ALA A 25 40.24 -6.95 1.42
C ALA A 25 41.36 -8.00 1.39
N ASP A 26 41.04 -9.25 1.75
CA ASP A 26 41.98 -10.37 1.81
C ASP A 26 41.91 -11.29 0.58
N ALA A 27 41.00 -11.01 -0.37
CA ALA A 27 40.78 -11.85 -1.53
C ALA A 27 41.89 -11.64 -2.59
N PRO A 28 42.68 -12.67 -2.93
CA PRO A 28 43.84 -12.52 -3.82
C PRO A 28 43.47 -12.31 -5.30
N VAL A 29 42.19 -12.36 -5.65
CA VAL A 29 41.68 -12.34 -7.03
C VAL A 29 41.16 -10.97 -7.47
N PHE A 30 40.94 -10.03 -6.55
CA PHE A 30 40.41 -8.70 -6.88
C PHE A 30 41.50 -7.65 -6.81
N SER A 31 41.50 -6.74 -7.77
CA SER A 31 42.33 -5.54 -7.71
C SER A 31 41.80 -4.57 -6.66
N ARG A 32 42.68 -3.68 -6.16
CA ARG A 32 42.28 -2.59 -5.26
C ARG A 32 41.20 -1.67 -5.87
N GLY A 33 41.18 -1.55 -7.20
CA GLY A 33 40.17 -0.76 -7.90
C GLY A 33 38.78 -1.40 -7.82
N GLU A 34 38.69 -2.70 -8.06
CA GLU A 34 37.44 -3.47 -7.97
C GLU A 34 36.90 -3.52 -6.54
N ILE A 35 37.78 -3.65 -5.55
CA ILE A 35 37.40 -3.59 -4.13
C ILE A 35 36.74 -2.26 -3.81
N LYS A 36 37.37 -1.15 -4.21
CA LYS A 36 36.84 0.19 -3.97
C LYS A 36 35.53 0.44 -4.71
N GLU A 37 35.38 -0.11 -5.92
CA GLU A 37 34.13 -0.03 -6.67
C GLU A 37 33.01 -0.77 -5.94
N PHE A 38 33.26 -1.98 -5.44
CA PHE A 38 32.28 -2.72 -4.64
C PHE A 38 31.90 -1.97 -3.36
N GLU A 39 32.88 -1.50 -2.58
CA GLU A 39 32.65 -0.72 -1.35
C GLU A 39 31.77 0.51 -1.63
N SER A 40 31.96 1.19 -2.76
CA SER A 40 31.15 2.34 -3.16
C SER A 40 29.68 2.00 -3.47
N ARG A 41 29.39 0.75 -3.86
CA ARG A 41 28.04 0.27 -4.18
C ARG A 41 27.36 -0.42 -3.00
N HIS A 42 28.14 -0.90 -2.03
CA HIS A 42 27.65 -1.61 -0.85
C HIS A 42 26.51 -0.88 -0.15
N THR A 43 26.69 0.42 0.13
CA THR A 43 25.68 1.23 0.83
C THR A 43 24.35 1.24 0.08
N ALA A 44 24.36 1.47 -1.24
CA ALA A 44 23.14 1.51 -2.04
C ALA A 44 22.42 0.15 -2.10
N VAL A 45 23.18 -0.96 -2.15
CA VAL A 45 22.60 -2.31 -2.09
C VAL A 45 21.99 -2.58 -0.71
N ALA A 46 22.70 -2.22 0.36
CA ALA A 46 22.20 -2.38 1.73
C ALA A 46 20.93 -1.54 1.97
N GLU A 47 20.86 -0.33 1.44
CA GLU A 47 19.66 0.52 1.45
C GLU A 47 18.51 -0.13 0.67
N ARG A 48 18.76 -0.63 -0.54
CA ARG A 48 17.74 -1.32 -1.35
C ARG A 48 17.19 -2.55 -0.65
N VAL A 49 18.03 -3.31 0.06
CA VAL A 49 17.60 -4.47 0.85
C VAL A 49 16.75 -4.04 2.04
N ARG A 50 17.17 -3.02 2.79
CA ARG A 50 16.39 -2.48 3.91
C ARG A 50 15.02 -1.98 3.45
N GLU A 51 14.95 -1.33 2.31
CA GLU A 51 13.69 -0.84 1.75
C GLU A 51 12.73 -1.99 1.41
N HIS A 52 13.19 -3.05 0.74
CA HIS A 52 12.33 -4.22 0.50
C HIS A 52 11.88 -4.88 1.81
N GLN A 53 12.79 -5.04 2.77
CA GLN A 53 12.43 -5.61 4.07
C GLN A 53 11.39 -4.75 4.80
N ARG A 54 11.48 -3.43 4.66
CA ARG A 54 10.49 -2.49 5.19
C ARG A 54 9.13 -2.69 4.52
N THR A 55 9.09 -2.75 3.20
CA THR A 55 7.87 -3.05 2.43
C THR A 55 7.25 -4.36 2.88
N ASP A 56 8.02 -5.46 2.89
CA ASP A 56 7.53 -6.78 3.30
C ASP A 56 6.89 -6.77 4.70
N VAL A 57 7.51 -6.06 5.65
CA VAL A 57 7.00 -5.96 7.04
C VAL A 57 5.75 -5.10 7.13
N ILE A 58 5.70 -3.95 6.45
CA ILE A 58 4.54 -3.06 6.48
C ILE A 58 3.35 -3.72 5.77
N ASP A 59 3.58 -4.33 4.60
CA ASP A 59 2.58 -5.10 3.88
C ASP A 59 2.05 -6.26 4.72
N ALA A 60 2.93 -7.04 5.35
CA ALA A 60 2.50 -8.15 6.21
C ALA A 60 1.74 -7.66 7.45
N ALA A 61 2.04 -6.48 7.97
CA ALA A 61 1.30 -5.90 9.09
C ALA A 61 -0.09 -5.37 8.67
N LEU A 62 -0.20 -4.81 7.46
CA LEU A 62 -1.46 -4.27 6.93
C LEU A 62 -2.32 -5.30 6.21
N ALA A 63 -1.79 -6.47 5.82
CA ALA A 63 -2.49 -7.42 4.96
C ALA A 63 -3.83 -7.98 5.47
N ALA A 64 -4.16 -7.89 6.77
CA ALA A 64 -5.51 -8.22 7.26
C ALA A 64 -6.53 -7.12 6.91
N GLU A 65 -6.03 -5.92 6.71
CA GLU A 65 -6.76 -4.65 6.64
C GLU A 65 -6.68 -4.02 5.25
N THR A 66 -5.70 -4.43 4.43
CA THR A 66 -5.65 -4.12 3.01
C THR A 66 -6.72 -4.92 2.28
N VAL A 67 -7.41 -4.26 1.35
CA VAL A 67 -8.46 -4.87 0.54
C VAL A 67 -7.83 -5.89 -0.41
N SER A 68 -8.37 -7.09 -0.44
CA SER A 68 -7.86 -8.14 -1.32
C SER A 68 -8.15 -7.81 -2.78
N THR A 69 -7.31 -8.29 -3.69
CA THR A 69 -7.56 -8.20 -5.14
C THR A 69 -8.91 -8.82 -5.51
N GLU A 70 -9.32 -9.89 -4.82
CA GLU A 70 -10.63 -10.53 -4.96
C GLU A 70 -11.77 -9.57 -4.61
N THR A 71 -11.68 -8.81 -3.52
CA THR A 71 -12.69 -7.81 -3.14
C THR A 71 -12.75 -6.65 -4.15
N VAL A 72 -11.61 -6.23 -4.71
CA VAL A 72 -11.61 -5.21 -5.78
C VAL A 72 -12.22 -5.78 -7.07
N ALA A 73 -11.94 -7.04 -7.40
CA ALA A 73 -12.51 -7.72 -8.57
C ALA A 73 -14.03 -7.88 -8.44
N GLU A 74 -14.52 -8.30 -7.28
CA GLU A 74 -15.96 -8.37 -6.95
C GLU A 74 -16.64 -7.01 -7.13
N TYR A 75 -16.04 -5.94 -6.59
CA TYR A 75 -16.54 -4.58 -6.79
C TYR A 75 -16.63 -4.20 -8.27
N VAL A 76 -15.56 -4.47 -9.04
CA VAL A 76 -15.50 -4.16 -10.47
C VAL A 76 -16.55 -4.93 -11.28
N GLU A 77 -16.74 -6.22 -10.98
CA GLU A 77 -17.75 -7.06 -11.60
C GLU A 77 -19.15 -6.47 -11.40
N HIS A 78 -19.49 -6.10 -10.16
CA HIS A 78 -20.77 -5.47 -9.87
C HIS A 78 -20.93 -4.11 -10.56
N VAL A 79 -19.89 -3.28 -10.65
CA VAL A 79 -19.94 -1.99 -11.36
C VAL A 79 -20.16 -2.18 -12.87
N TYR A 80 -19.49 -3.18 -13.47
CA TYR A 80 -19.65 -3.48 -14.88
C TYR A 80 -21.07 -3.96 -15.19
N ALA A 81 -21.56 -4.93 -14.41
CA ALA A 81 -22.90 -5.47 -14.54
C ALA A 81 -23.98 -4.40 -14.30
N TRP A 82 -23.73 -3.46 -13.37
CA TRP A 82 -24.61 -2.31 -13.13
C TRP A 82 -24.71 -1.36 -14.33
N ASP A 83 -23.61 -1.06 -15.02
CA ASP A 83 -23.66 -0.15 -16.19
C ASP A 83 -24.22 -0.83 -17.44
N ALA A 84 -24.00 -2.14 -17.58
CA ALA A 84 -24.54 -2.95 -18.66
C ALA A 84 -26.02 -3.34 -18.46
N ASP A 85 -26.57 -3.14 -17.25
CA ASP A 85 -27.88 -3.69 -16.83
C ASP A 85 -27.94 -5.22 -17.01
N GLU A 86 -26.83 -5.88 -16.66
CA GLU A 86 -26.61 -7.33 -16.77
C GLU A 86 -26.52 -7.96 -15.36
N PRO A 87 -26.86 -9.25 -15.22
CA PRO A 87 -26.68 -9.96 -13.95
C PRO A 87 -25.22 -10.36 -13.72
N VAL A 88 -24.89 -10.61 -12.45
CA VAL A 88 -23.62 -11.20 -11.99
C VAL A 88 -23.81 -12.69 -11.73
N GLU A 89 -22.82 -13.52 -12.09
CA GLU A 89 -22.88 -14.96 -11.81
C GLU A 89 -22.45 -15.24 -10.37
N THR A 90 -23.28 -15.96 -9.62
CA THR A 90 -22.99 -16.38 -8.24
C THR A 90 -23.16 -17.88 -8.08
N ASP A 91 -22.70 -18.43 -6.95
CA ASP A 91 -22.95 -19.82 -6.56
C ASP A 91 -24.45 -20.20 -6.53
N ARG A 92 -25.34 -19.21 -6.42
CA ARG A 92 -26.80 -19.38 -6.40
C ARG A 92 -27.46 -19.13 -7.77
N GLY A 93 -26.67 -18.79 -8.78
CA GLY A 93 -27.12 -18.45 -10.13
C GLY A 93 -26.92 -16.96 -10.44
N GLN A 94 -27.57 -16.50 -11.52
CA GLN A 94 -27.51 -15.10 -11.95
C GLN A 94 -28.31 -14.21 -11.00
N GLU A 95 -27.65 -13.23 -10.38
CA GLU A 95 -28.25 -12.25 -9.47
C GLU A 95 -28.04 -10.82 -10.00
N SER A 96 -28.90 -9.89 -9.60
CA SER A 96 -28.69 -8.48 -9.93
C SER A 96 -27.42 -7.95 -9.24
N PRO A 97 -26.73 -6.95 -9.82
CA PRO A 97 -25.57 -6.34 -9.20
C PRO A 97 -25.88 -5.87 -7.78
N ASP A 98 -25.01 -6.21 -6.82
CA ASP A 98 -25.24 -5.89 -5.42
C ASP A 98 -24.88 -4.43 -5.14
N GLY A 99 -25.91 -3.60 -5.01
CA GLY A 99 -25.78 -2.18 -4.69
C GLY A 99 -25.17 -1.91 -3.31
N LEU A 100 -25.30 -2.83 -2.35
CA LEU A 100 -24.69 -2.71 -1.04
C LEU A 100 -23.18 -2.95 -1.12
N VAL A 101 -22.75 -3.99 -1.85
CA VAL A 101 -21.31 -4.27 -2.08
C VAL A 101 -20.62 -3.07 -2.70
N MET A 102 -21.18 -2.53 -3.80
CA MET A 102 -20.62 -1.33 -4.43
C MET A 102 -20.61 -0.12 -3.50
N LYS A 103 -21.70 0.10 -2.73
CA LYS A 103 -21.77 1.21 -1.78
C LYS A 103 -20.68 1.11 -0.71
N VAL A 104 -20.59 -0.02 -0.02
CA VAL A 104 -19.63 -0.22 1.07
C VAL A 104 -18.20 -0.04 0.57
N PHE A 105 -17.88 -0.62 -0.59
CA PHE A 105 -16.56 -0.44 -1.18
C PHE A 105 -16.26 1.04 -1.47
N GLU A 106 -17.21 1.78 -2.01
CA GLU A 106 -17.01 3.18 -2.39
C GLU A 106 -16.95 4.16 -1.20
N THR A 107 -17.69 3.88 -0.12
CA THR A 107 -17.74 4.74 1.06
C THR A 107 -16.72 4.35 2.13
N GLU A 108 -16.50 3.06 2.36
CA GLU A 108 -15.65 2.57 3.46
C GLU A 108 -14.26 2.16 2.98
N THR A 109 -14.16 1.45 1.85
CA THR A 109 -12.88 0.99 1.32
C THR A 109 -12.14 2.10 0.54
N LEU A 110 -12.82 2.73 -0.40
CA LEU A 110 -12.28 3.86 -1.18
C LEU A 110 -12.28 5.15 -0.36
N GLY A 111 -13.20 5.30 0.59
CA GLY A 111 -13.34 6.52 1.39
C GLY A 111 -13.67 7.76 0.55
N ARG A 112 -14.18 7.59 -0.67
CA ARG A 112 -14.36 8.69 -1.64
C ARG A 112 -15.72 9.37 -1.51
N PHE A 113 -16.71 8.62 -1.04
CA PHE A 113 -18.10 9.05 -0.96
C PHE A 113 -18.62 8.90 0.46
N GLU A 114 -19.66 9.66 0.76
CA GLU A 114 -20.34 9.63 2.05
C GLU A 114 -21.73 8.99 1.93
N GLU A 115 -22.39 8.76 3.06
CA GLU A 115 -23.73 8.16 3.07
C GLU A 115 -24.76 9.00 2.28
N ASP A 116 -24.60 10.32 2.26
CA ASP A 116 -25.48 11.27 1.55
C ASP A 116 -25.32 11.20 0.01
N ASP A 117 -24.24 10.61 -0.49
CA ASP A 117 -24.05 10.35 -1.93
C ASP A 117 -24.90 9.17 -2.43
N TYR A 118 -25.72 8.58 -1.55
CA TYR A 118 -26.57 7.43 -1.79
C TYR A 118 -28.02 7.63 -1.34
N ARG A 119 -28.95 6.96 -2.02
CA ARG A 119 -30.34 6.78 -1.57
C ARG A 119 -30.56 5.32 -1.21
N GLY A 120 -30.26 4.96 0.04
CA GLY A 120 -30.17 3.56 0.44
C GLY A 120 -28.92 2.93 -0.17
N THR A 121 -29.09 2.02 -1.12
CA THR A 121 -28.00 1.42 -1.94
C THR A 121 -27.95 1.98 -3.36
N GLU A 122 -28.86 2.88 -3.72
CA GLU A 122 -28.91 3.47 -5.06
C GLU A 122 -27.95 4.66 -5.14
N PRO A 123 -27.01 4.68 -6.10
CA PRO A 123 -26.04 5.76 -6.23
C PRO A 123 -26.72 7.06 -6.67
N THR A 124 -26.22 8.20 -6.20
CA THR A 124 -26.55 9.50 -6.81
C THR A 124 -25.80 9.68 -8.15
N GLU A 125 -26.03 10.80 -8.83
CA GLU A 125 -25.36 11.10 -10.10
C GLU A 125 -23.84 11.15 -9.95
N VAL A 126 -23.33 11.71 -8.85
CA VAL A 126 -21.88 11.86 -8.62
C VAL A 126 -21.18 10.51 -8.58
N VAL A 127 -21.78 9.55 -7.87
CA VAL A 127 -21.30 8.17 -7.79
C VAL A 127 -21.41 7.45 -9.14
N SER A 128 -22.56 7.62 -9.81
CA SER A 128 -22.82 7.02 -11.13
C SER A 128 -21.83 7.50 -12.20
N GLU A 129 -21.49 8.79 -12.16
CA GLU A 129 -20.49 9.40 -13.04
C GLU A 129 -19.11 8.84 -12.75
N PHE A 130 -18.70 8.74 -11.48
CA PHE A 130 -17.44 8.11 -11.09
C PHE A 130 -17.31 6.67 -11.62
N ARG A 131 -18.32 5.83 -11.42
CA ARG A 131 -18.33 4.44 -11.93
C ARG A 131 -18.09 4.40 -13.44
N ARG A 132 -18.80 5.23 -14.21
CA ARG A 132 -18.70 5.26 -15.67
C ARG A 132 -17.37 5.83 -16.17
N GLU A 133 -16.96 6.95 -15.59
CA GLU A 133 -15.86 7.75 -16.10
C GLU A 133 -14.49 7.26 -15.67
N GLN A 134 -14.39 6.77 -14.43
CA GLN A 134 -13.12 6.35 -13.83
C GLN A 134 -12.96 4.83 -13.88
N VAL A 135 -13.97 4.08 -13.47
CA VAL A 135 -13.88 2.60 -13.40
C VAL A 135 -14.10 1.98 -14.78
N ILE A 136 -15.29 2.13 -15.37
CA ILE A 136 -15.67 1.47 -16.63
C ILE A 136 -14.84 1.95 -17.82
N ARG A 137 -14.54 3.25 -17.90
CA ARG A 137 -13.69 3.80 -18.97
C ARG A 137 -12.26 3.25 -18.90
N ALA A 138 -11.71 3.05 -17.71
CA ALA A 138 -10.38 2.45 -17.54
C ALA A 138 -10.40 0.97 -17.95
N LEU A 139 -11.40 0.21 -17.49
CA LEU A 139 -11.60 -1.20 -17.86
C LEU A 139 -11.80 -1.40 -19.36
N THR A 140 -12.64 -0.57 -19.99
CA THR A 140 -12.87 -0.63 -21.44
C THR A 140 -11.59 -0.36 -22.21
N ARG A 141 -10.73 0.55 -21.72
CA ARG A 141 -9.42 0.83 -22.32
C ARG A 141 -8.47 -0.36 -22.18
N TYR A 142 -8.54 -1.11 -21.08
CA TYR A 142 -7.78 -2.35 -20.86
C TYR A 142 -8.24 -3.46 -21.82
N ALA A 143 -9.53 -3.75 -21.86
CA ALA A 143 -10.13 -4.78 -22.72
C ALA A 143 -9.81 -4.57 -24.21
N TRP A 144 -9.75 -3.33 -24.68
CA TRP A 144 -9.37 -3.01 -26.06
C TRP A 144 -7.88 -3.28 -26.37
N ARG A 145 -6.98 -3.13 -25.39
CA ARG A 145 -5.55 -3.42 -25.55
C ARG A 145 -5.25 -4.92 -25.53
N ASN A 146 -6.10 -5.71 -24.88
CA ASN A 146 -5.91 -7.15 -24.66
C ASN A 146 -6.88 -8.06 -25.46
N ARG A 147 -7.51 -7.53 -26.52
CA ARG A 147 -8.53 -8.21 -27.38
C ARG A 147 -8.13 -9.58 -27.98
N GLY A 148 -6.90 -10.06 -27.78
CA GLY A 148 -6.46 -11.37 -28.25
C GLY A 148 -6.96 -12.56 -27.43
N ASP A 149 -7.34 -12.33 -26.16
CA ASP A 149 -7.75 -13.34 -25.20
C ASP A 149 -9.23 -13.15 -24.78
N GLU A 150 -9.89 -14.24 -24.37
CA GLU A 150 -11.27 -14.20 -23.85
C GLU A 150 -11.29 -13.35 -22.58
N PHE A 151 -12.00 -12.22 -22.62
CA PHE A 151 -12.00 -11.24 -21.52
C PHE A 151 -12.66 -11.85 -20.27
N SER A 152 -11.87 -12.08 -19.21
CA SER A 152 -12.35 -12.28 -17.84
C SER A 152 -12.09 -11.03 -17.01
N VAL A 153 -13.02 -10.69 -16.09
CA VAL A 153 -12.79 -9.65 -15.07
C VAL A 153 -11.63 -10.05 -14.15
N ASP A 154 -11.39 -11.34 -13.97
CA ASP A 154 -10.24 -11.90 -13.23
C ASP A 154 -8.88 -11.60 -13.88
N ASP A 155 -8.85 -11.33 -15.19
CA ASP A 155 -7.64 -11.01 -15.95
C ASP A 155 -7.38 -9.51 -16.03
N VAL A 156 -8.19 -8.68 -15.36
CA VAL A 156 -8.01 -7.24 -15.35
C VAL A 156 -6.82 -6.88 -14.47
N ASP A 157 -5.83 -6.22 -15.07
CA ASP A 157 -4.75 -5.59 -14.32
C ASP A 157 -5.30 -4.33 -13.62
N LEU A 158 -5.76 -4.51 -12.39
CA LEU A 158 -6.35 -3.45 -11.56
C LEU A 158 -5.35 -2.33 -11.24
N ASP A 159 -4.05 -2.57 -11.48
CA ASP A 159 -3.01 -1.55 -11.43
C ASP A 159 -3.20 -0.43 -12.47
N GLU A 160 -4.05 -0.61 -13.47
CA GLU A 160 -4.30 0.41 -14.49
C GLU A 160 -5.41 1.41 -14.13
N ILE A 161 -6.08 1.24 -12.99
CA ILE A 161 -7.14 2.14 -12.51
C ILE A 161 -6.56 2.94 -11.33
N PRO A 162 -6.06 4.17 -11.53
CA PRO A 162 -5.32 4.92 -10.49
C PRO A 162 -6.07 5.05 -9.16
N GLU A 163 -7.39 5.19 -9.23
CA GLU A 163 -8.26 5.30 -8.07
C GLU A 163 -8.36 3.98 -7.28
N LEU A 164 -8.30 2.82 -7.94
CA LEU A 164 -8.28 1.51 -7.29
C LEU A 164 -6.85 1.11 -6.89
N GLN A 165 -5.83 1.55 -7.64
CA GLN A 165 -4.43 1.42 -7.23
C GLN A 165 -4.16 2.05 -5.88
N THR A 166 -4.74 3.22 -5.59
CA THR A 166 -4.46 3.91 -4.33
C THR A 166 -4.87 3.04 -3.12
N VAL A 167 -5.93 2.24 -3.26
CA VAL A 167 -6.39 1.24 -2.26
C VAL A 167 -5.48 0.01 -2.22
N LEU A 168 -4.92 -0.41 -3.36
CA LEU A 168 -4.06 -1.59 -3.48
C LEU A 168 -2.58 -1.32 -3.17
N THR A 169 -2.10 -0.08 -3.29
CA THR A 169 -0.66 0.23 -3.40
C THR A 169 -0.11 1.03 -2.23
N THR A 170 -0.96 1.59 -1.36
CA THR A 170 -0.47 2.42 -0.24
C THR A 170 -0.59 1.63 1.06
N ASN A 171 0.36 0.73 1.25
CA ASN A 171 0.69 0.21 2.58
C ASN A 171 1.90 1.01 3.07
N ASP A 172 1.66 2.23 3.52
CA ASP A 172 2.73 3.08 4.02
C ASP A 172 2.76 3.14 5.56
N LEU A 173 3.77 3.81 6.09
CA LEU A 173 3.93 3.94 7.53
C LEU A 173 2.80 4.75 8.18
N ALA A 174 2.21 5.70 7.45
CA ALA A 174 1.10 6.51 7.93
C ALA A 174 -0.17 5.69 7.99
N ASP A 175 -0.40 4.82 7.01
CA ASP A 175 -1.51 3.88 7.02
C ASP A 175 -1.40 2.87 8.16
N LEU A 176 -0.19 2.33 8.40
CA LEU A 176 0.05 1.47 9.55
C LEU A 176 -0.28 2.17 10.88
N LYS A 177 0.13 3.43 11.05
CA LYS A 177 -0.15 4.22 12.26
C LYS A 177 -1.62 4.61 12.40
N ARG A 178 -2.29 4.89 11.29
CA ARG A 178 -3.71 5.21 11.25
C ARG A 178 -4.56 4.00 11.59
N ARG A 179 -4.19 2.81 11.10
CA ARG A 179 -4.94 1.57 11.30
C ARG A 179 -4.70 0.95 12.68
N PHE A 180 -3.47 1.05 13.19
CA PHE A 180 -3.05 0.53 14.49
C PHE A 180 -2.53 1.69 15.37
N PRO A 181 -3.43 2.49 15.96
CA PRO A 181 -3.06 3.69 16.72
C PRO A 181 -2.35 3.38 18.05
N GLU A 182 -2.49 2.16 18.58
CA GLU A 182 -1.85 1.71 19.81
C GLU A 182 -0.54 0.93 19.54
N LEU A 183 -0.19 0.70 18.27
CA LEU A 183 1.07 0.08 17.89
C LEU A 183 2.25 0.93 18.35
N ASP A 184 3.17 0.29 19.08
CA ASP A 184 4.42 0.89 19.51
C ASP A 184 5.63 0.15 18.91
N PRO A 185 6.30 0.71 17.89
CA PRO A 185 7.53 0.14 17.33
C PRO A 185 8.65 0.04 18.38
N SER A 186 8.54 0.82 19.47
CA SER A 186 9.46 0.83 20.60
C SER A 186 9.42 -0.47 21.41
N GLU A 187 8.26 -1.12 21.44
CA GLU A 187 8.01 -2.36 22.18
C GLU A 187 8.07 -3.60 21.30
N TRP A 188 8.13 -3.48 19.97
CA TRP A 188 8.09 -4.60 19.03
C TRP A 188 9.04 -5.78 19.34
N ALA A 189 10.20 -5.53 19.95
CA ALA A 189 11.09 -6.61 20.34
C ALA A 189 10.44 -7.56 21.37
N ASP A 190 9.72 -7.02 22.35
CA ASP A 190 9.11 -7.73 23.46
C ASP A 190 7.82 -7.01 23.90
N PRO A 191 6.76 -7.06 23.07
CA PRO A 191 5.54 -6.34 23.36
C PRO A 191 4.80 -7.00 24.53
N PRO A 192 4.18 -6.22 25.45
CA PRO A 192 3.37 -6.80 26.50
C PRO A 192 2.25 -7.66 25.91
N ALA A 193 1.95 -8.78 26.57
CA ALA A 193 0.84 -9.64 26.14
C ALA A 193 -0.49 -8.86 26.11
N ASP A 194 -1.40 -9.28 25.23
CA ASP A 194 -2.73 -8.68 25.06
C ASP A 194 -2.71 -7.19 24.63
N THR A 195 -1.62 -6.73 24.00
CA THR A 195 -1.54 -5.40 23.36
C THR A 195 -1.75 -5.48 21.86
N GLU A 196 -2.16 -4.38 21.23
CA GLU A 196 -2.23 -4.26 19.76
C GLU A 196 -0.88 -4.61 19.13
N THR A 197 0.23 -4.08 19.68
CA THR A 197 1.59 -4.40 19.22
C THR A 197 1.89 -5.91 19.23
N ALA A 198 1.48 -6.64 20.27
CA ALA A 198 1.69 -8.09 20.35
C ALA A 198 0.87 -8.86 19.32
N SER A 199 -0.39 -8.46 19.10
CA SER A 199 -1.28 -9.05 18.10
C SER A 199 -0.77 -8.79 16.69
N VAL A 200 -0.51 -7.53 16.34
CA VAL A 200 0.01 -7.13 15.01
C VAL A 200 1.32 -7.85 14.73
N LYS A 201 2.25 -7.89 15.69
CA LYS A 201 3.51 -8.62 15.53
C LYS A 201 3.32 -10.09 15.21
N THR A 202 2.42 -10.76 15.91
CA THR A 202 2.17 -12.19 15.71
C THR A 202 1.67 -12.44 14.30
N GLU A 203 0.69 -11.66 13.85
CA GLU A 203 0.13 -11.76 12.51
C GLU A 203 1.15 -11.40 11.42
N THR A 204 1.93 -10.33 11.61
CA THR A 204 3.00 -9.94 10.67
C THR A 204 3.99 -11.08 10.48
N ILE A 205 4.43 -11.73 11.55
CA ILE A 205 5.41 -12.84 11.46
C ILE A 205 4.81 -14.05 10.76
N GLU A 206 3.52 -14.34 10.99
CA GLU A 206 2.81 -15.43 10.32
C GLU A 206 2.71 -15.18 8.82
N ARG A 207 2.28 -13.99 8.41
CA ARG A 207 2.19 -13.60 7.00
C ARG A 207 3.54 -13.56 6.30
N MET A 208 4.58 -13.01 6.94
CA MET A 208 5.94 -13.09 6.39
C MET A 208 6.39 -14.54 6.20
N THR A 209 5.97 -15.46 7.07
CA THR A 209 6.28 -16.89 6.93
C THR A 209 5.58 -17.49 5.71
N GLU A 210 4.34 -17.10 5.43
CA GLU A 210 3.60 -17.48 4.21
C GLU A 210 4.29 -16.95 2.94
N GLN A 211 4.91 -15.78 3.02
CA GLN A 211 5.71 -15.17 1.95
C GLN A 211 7.12 -15.78 1.78
N GLY A 212 7.45 -16.83 2.55
CA GLY A 212 8.68 -17.60 2.39
C GLY A 212 9.81 -17.25 3.36
N TYR A 213 9.60 -16.34 4.30
CA TYR A 213 10.53 -16.18 5.42
C TYR A 213 10.46 -17.41 6.34
N SER A 214 11.59 -17.77 6.97
CA SER A 214 11.51 -18.58 8.18
C SER A 214 10.97 -17.73 9.33
N ARG A 215 10.29 -18.33 10.31
CA ARG A 215 9.79 -17.60 11.49
C ARG A 215 10.89 -16.81 12.22
N ALA A 216 12.10 -17.37 12.29
CA ALA A 216 13.25 -16.70 12.91
C ALA A 216 13.78 -15.51 12.09
N SER A 217 13.82 -15.63 10.75
CA SER A 217 14.18 -14.49 9.88
C SER A 217 13.09 -13.43 9.86
N ALA A 218 11.80 -13.80 9.88
CA ALA A 218 10.70 -12.85 10.00
C ALA A 218 10.75 -12.05 11.30
N GLU A 219 11.03 -12.71 12.43
CA GLU A 219 11.25 -12.03 13.73
C GLU A 219 12.42 -11.05 13.68
N LEU A 220 13.56 -11.45 13.09
CA LEU A 220 14.75 -10.58 13.00
C LEU A 220 14.51 -9.40 12.05
N THR A 221 13.90 -9.65 10.88
CA THR A 221 13.59 -8.62 9.89
C THR A 221 12.59 -7.62 10.45
N SER A 222 11.46 -8.07 11.00
CA SER A 222 10.44 -7.19 11.58
C SER A 222 10.99 -6.36 12.74
N ARG A 223 11.83 -6.93 13.62
CA ARG A 223 12.52 -6.19 14.68
C ARG A 223 13.48 -5.12 14.14
N ALA A 224 14.20 -5.41 13.06
CA ALA A 224 15.10 -4.45 12.45
C ALA A 224 14.31 -3.28 11.85
N VAL A 225 13.28 -3.59 11.05
CA VAL A 225 12.40 -2.59 10.45
C VAL A 225 11.73 -1.74 11.51
N MET A 226 11.08 -2.33 12.51
CA MET A 226 10.39 -1.56 13.56
C MET A 226 11.33 -0.72 14.40
N ARG A 227 12.61 -1.11 14.55
CA ARG A 227 13.63 -0.27 15.18
C ARG A 227 13.95 0.96 14.33
N ASP A 228 14.14 0.77 13.04
CA ASP A 228 14.47 1.85 12.11
C ASP A 228 13.30 2.85 11.96
N LEU A 229 12.07 2.37 12.11
CA LEU A 229 10.86 3.20 12.03
C LEU A 229 10.58 4.03 13.28
N ARG A 230 11.20 3.75 14.44
CA ARG A 230 10.87 4.40 15.73
C ARG A 230 10.89 5.92 15.68
N GLU A 231 11.94 6.48 15.07
CA GLU A 231 12.10 7.94 14.98
C GLU A 231 11.06 8.55 14.06
N ALA A 232 10.83 7.95 12.89
CA ALA A 232 9.82 8.40 11.94
C ALA A 232 8.41 8.31 12.54
N TRP A 233 8.09 7.21 13.23
CA TRP A 233 6.81 6.96 13.89
C TRP A 233 6.44 8.05 14.89
N ALA A 234 7.39 8.49 15.71
CA ALA A 234 7.17 9.53 16.71
C ALA A 234 6.83 10.90 16.09
N THR A 235 7.36 11.19 14.90
CA THR A 235 7.15 12.47 14.18
C THR A 235 6.03 12.42 13.14
N LEU A 236 5.49 11.24 12.85
CA LEU A 236 4.51 11.04 11.80
C LEU A 236 3.15 11.63 12.20
N SER A 237 2.60 12.51 11.35
CA SER A 237 1.20 12.94 11.45
C SER A 237 0.30 11.93 10.74
N THR A 238 -0.86 11.63 11.33
CA THR A 238 -1.91 10.80 10.71
C THR A 238 -3.04 11.62 10.12
N ASP A 239 -3.01 12.95 10.27
CA ASP A 239 -3.95 13.85 9.61
C ASP A 239 -3.57 13.91 8.13
N GLY A 240 -4.41 13.32 7.28
CA GLY A 240 -4.25 13.33 5.83
C GLY A 240 -4.00 14.75 5.35
N GLY A 241 -2.91 14.95 4.60
CA GLY A 241 -2.48 16.26 4.15
C GLY A 241 -3.64 17.03 3.53
N GLU A 242 -3.94 18.19 4.10
CA GLU A 242 -4.88 19.15 3.54
C GLU A 242 -4.48 19.42 2.08
N PRO A 243 -5.40 19.36 1.11
CA PRO A 243 -5.07 19.67 -0.27
C PRO A 243 -4.46 21.08 -0.31
N PRO A 244 -3.41 21.32 -1.12
CA PRO A 244 -2.80 22.64 -1.18
C PRO A 244 -3.87 23.66 -1.54
N ASP A 245 -4.00 24.71 -0.71
CA ASP A 245 -4.84 25.85 -0.98
C ASP A 245 -4.63 26.29 -2.43
N VAL A 246 -5.68 26.16 -3.24
CA VAL A 246 -5.73 26.76 -4.57
C VAL A 246 -5.71 28.28 -4.35
N ASP A 247 -4.52 28.83 -4.47
CA ASP A 247 -4.23 30.25 -4.43
C ASP A 247 -4.99 30.93 -5.59
N ASP A 248 -6.22 31.38 -5.33
CA ASP A 248 -7.05 32.13 -6.27
C ASP A 248 -6.47 33.54 -6.43
N SER A 249 -5.35 33.60 -7.14
CA SER A 249 -4.78 34.83 -7.66
C SER A 249 -5.52 35.28 -8.92
N SER A 250 -6.84 35.50 -8.79
CA SER A 250 -7.59 36.35 -9.71
C SER A 250 -7.31 37.82 -9.38
N GLY A 251 -6.11 38.28 -9.76
CA GLY A 251 -5.72 39.69 -9.75
C GLY A 251 -6.51 40.50 -10.77
N GLY A 252 -7.74 40.88 -10.42
CA GLY A 252 -8.54 41.86 -11.12
C GLY A 252 -7.89 43.24 -11.06
N SER A 253 -7.11 43.59 -12.08
CA SER A 253 -6.61 44.95 -12.28
C SER A 253 -7.75 45.88 -12.67
N SER A 254 -8.40 46.50 -11.68
CA SER A 254 -9.27 47.65 -11.89
C SER A 254 -8.47 48.93 -11.68
N ALA A 255 -7.89 49.46 -12.76
CA ALA A 255 -7.20 50.75 -12.74
C ALA A 255 -8.22 51.90 -12.70
N THR A 256 -8.50 52.40 -11.51
CA THR A 256 -9.14 53.71 -11.30
C THR A 256 -8.14 54.83 -11.62
N LEU A 257 -8.31 55.45 -12.79
CA LEU A 257 -7.73 56.75 -13.11
C LEU A 257 -8.38 57.82 -12.23
N THR A 258 -7.64 58.33 -11.25
CA THR A 258 -7.98 59.58 -10.55
C THR A 258 -6.98 60.65 -10.98
N GLY A 259 -7.49 61.69 -11.62
CA GLY A 259 -6.72 62.87 -12.01
C GLY A 259 -6.32 63.72 -10.81
N GLY A 260 -5.24 64.48 -10.99
CA GLY A 260 -4.76 65.47 -10.03
C GLY A 260 -3.77 66.43 -10.68
N ASP A 261 -4.32 67.55 -11.14
CA ASP A 261 -3.68 68.82 -11.52
C ASP A 261 -2.40 69.19 -10.73
N ARG A 262 -1.30 69.49 -11.45
CA ARG A 262 -0.64 70.81 -11.51
C ARG A 262 0.72 70.76 -12.20
#